data_AF-A0A7C6EIM1-F1
#
_entry.id   AF-A0A7C6EIM1-F1
#
_cell.length_a   1.000
_cell.length_b   1.000
_cell.length_c   1.000
_cell.angle_alpha   90.00
_cell.angle_beta   90.00
_cell.angle_gamma   90.00
#
_symmetry.space_group_name_H-M   'P 1'
#
loop_
_entity.id
_entity.type
_entity.pdbx_description
1 polymer ?
#
loop_
_entity_poly.entity_id
_entity_poly.type
_entity_poly.pdbx_seq_one_letter_code
_entity_poly.pdbx_strand_id
1 'polypeptide(L)'
;MPEKFLIVLYDSSNSPSRIRVKLWRKLRNLGGIYPNLSLCLIPYRKEVERDVEEILLDSEINKAIIMISKPLKRKYAKELFEIFRESRNREYLELLEECEEFLREIRENIEKGNVSEEEAEELENALESLEKWFEEIKAKDYWNTRARKRVESKLRECRLRLQSFITEALNRKIRRHQCCDEDQANEEKLGISLP
;
A
#
# COMPACT_ATOMS: atom_id res chain seq x y z
N MET A 1 -36.97 17.09 -17.17
CA MET A 1 -36.53 16.02 -16.24
C MET A 1 -35.52 16.62 -15.29
N PRO A 2 -35.52 16.37 -13.97
CA PRO A 2 -34.72 17.21 -13.08
C PRO A 2 -33.22 17.09 -13.39
N GLU A 3 -32.64 18.22 -13.76
CA GLU A 3 -31.34 18.39 -14.43
C GLU A 3 -30.15 18.47 -13.47
N LYS A 4 -30.28 18.01 -12.23
CA LYS A 4 -29.22 17.95 -11.22
C LYS A 4 -29.73 17.22 -9.98
N PHE A 5 -28.97 16.22 -9.53
CA PHE A 5 -29.21 15.54 -8.27
C PHE A 5 -28.21 15.99 -7.21
N LEU A 6 -28.67 15.99 -5.96
CA LEU A 6 -27.85 16.29 -4.80
C LEU A 6 -27.58 14.99 -4.03
N ILE A 7 -26.35 14.49 -4.09
CA ILE A 7 -25.89 13.47 -3.16
C ILE A 7 -25.49 14.19 -1.87
N VAL A 8 -26.24 13.94 -0.78
CA VAL A 8 -25.91 14.45 0.55
C VAL A 8 -25.13 13.36 1.28
N LEU A 9 -23.81 13.50 1.22
CA LEU A 9 -22.86 12.71 1.99
C LEU A 9 -22.70 13.36 3.36
N TYR A 10 -22.94 12.63 4.44
CA TYR A 10 -22.59 13.09 5.77
C TYR A 10 -22.10 11.91 6.60
N ASP A 11 -20.92 12.09 7.20
CA ASP A 11 -20.47 11.18 8.24
C ASP A 11 -21.32 11.42 9.51
N SER A 12 -21.78 10.33 10.10
CA SER A 12 -22.60 10.35 11.32
C SER A 12 -22.06 9.43 12.41
N SER A 13 -20.90 8.81 12.19
CA SER A 13 -20.28 7.81 13.05
C SER A 13 -20.04 8.31 14.49
N ASN A 14 -19.79 9.62 14.67
CA ASN A 14 -19.57 10.25 15.99
C ASN A 14 -20.71 11.14 16.50
N SER A 15 -21.90 11.11 15.89
CA SER A 15 -23.03 11.98 16.29
C SER A 15 -24.08 11.25 17.14
N PRO A 16 -24.61 11.84 18.23
CA PRO A 16 -25.72 11.26 19.00
C PRO A 16 -26.91 10.84 18.13
N SER A 17 -27.53 9.70 18.44
CA SER A 17 -28.64 9.11 17.66
C SER A 17 -29.79 10.09 17.33
N ARG A 18 -30.07 11.03 18.24
CA ARG A 18 -31.11 12.06 18.07
C ARG A 18 -30.80 13.05 16.95
N ILE A 19 -29.53 13.41 16.74
CA ILE A 19 -29.11 14.32 15.67
C ILE A 19 -29.30 13.64 14.32
N ARG A 20 -28.95 12.35 14.23
CA ARG A 20 -29.15 11.52 13.03
C ARG A 20 -30.63 11.45 12.64
N VAL A 21 -31.50 11.11 13.58
CA VAL A 21 -32.96 11.02 13.34
C VAL A 21 -33.54 12.37 12.94
N LYS A 22 -33.12 13.47 13.58
CA LYS A 22 -33.60 14.82 13.24
C LYS A 22 -33.18 15.24 11.83
N LEU A 23 -31.93 14.97 11.44
CA LEU A 23 -31.43 15.27 10.09
C LEU A 23 -32.16 14.43 9.04
N TRP A 24 -32.28 13.13 9.29
CA TRP A 24 -33.01 12.19 8.42
C TRP A 24 -34.46 12.63 8.18
N ARG A 25 -35.19 13.00 9.24
CA ARG A 25 -36.57 13.51 9.13
C ARG A 25 -36.64 14.78 8.28
N LYS A 26 -35.71 15.72 8.47
CA LYS A 26 -35.66 16.95 7.68
C LYS A 26 -35.43 16.67 6.19
N LEU A 27 -34.52 15.75 5.86
CA LEU A 27 -34.22 15.39 4.47
C LEU A 27 -35.39 14.64 3.82
N ARG A 28 -36.05 13.73 4.55
CA ARG A 28 -37.29 13.08 4.06
C ARG A 28 -38.41 14.07 3.79
N ASN A 29 -38.58 15.07 4.65
CA ASN A 29 -39.60 16.12 4.44
C ASN A 29 -39.34 16.95 3.18
N LEU A 30 -38.12 16.95 2.65
CA LEU A 30 -37.76 17.57 1.36
C LEU A 30 -37.92 16.61 0.17
N GLY A 31 -38.54 15.43 0.37
CA GLY A 31 -38.70 14.40 -0.66
C GLY A 31 -37.50 13.46 -0.80
N GLY A 32 -36.55 13.50 0.13
CA GLY A 32 -35.38 12.62 0.13
C GLY A 32 -35.76 11.14 0.32
N ILE A 33 -35.23 10.27 -0.52
CA ILE A 33 -35.35 8.81 -0.41
C ILE A 33 -34.05 8.19 0.11
N TYR A 34 -34.15 7.06 0.80
CA TYR A 34 -33.02 6.32 1.37
C TYR A 34 -33.05 4.89 0.81
N PRO A 35 -32.54 4.67 -0.41
CA PRO A 35 -32.49 3.33 -0.98
C PRO A 35 -31.50 2.46 -0.20
N ASN A 36 -31.76 1.16 -0.14
CA ASN A 36 -30.82 0.19 0.43
C ASN A 36 -29.71 -0.13 -0.60
N LEU A 37 -28.78 0.81 -0.79
CA LEU A 37 -27.64 0.69 -1.69
C LEU A 37 -26.36 1.04 -0.95
N SER A 38 -25.29 0.30 -1.21
CA SER A 38 -23.93 0.69 -0.79
C SER A 38 -23.46 1.90 -1.58
N LEU A 39 -22.70 2.79 -0.93
CA LEU A 39 -22.12 3.95 -1.57
C LEU A 39 -20.61 3.73 -1.76
N CYS A 40 -20.15 3.85 -3.00
CA CYS A 40 -18.75 3.98 -3.34
C CYS A 40 -18.52 5.36 -3.96
N LEU A 41 -17.46 6.05 -3.56
CA LEU A 41 -17.06 7.34 -4.13
C LEU A 41 -15.69 7.18 -4.76
N ILE A 42 -15.60 7.46 -6.06
CA ILE A 42 -14.36 7.41 -6.82
C ILE A 42 -14.19 8.75 -7.56
N PRO A 43 -12.99 9.37 -7.54
CA PRO A 43 -12.73 10.56 -8.33
C PRO A 43 -12.96 10.28 -9.82
N TYR A 44 -13.78 11.11 -10.47
CA TYR A 44 -14.13 10.90 -11.88
C TYR A 44 -12.91 11.03 -12.80
N ARG A 45 -12.68 10.00 -13.61
CA ARG A 45 -11.80 9.96 -14.79
C ARG A 45 -12.45 9.09 -15.85
N LYS A 46 -12.15 9.36 -17.12
CA LYS A 46 -12.77 8.63 -18.23
C LYS A 46 -12.36 7.15 -18.26
N GLU A 47 -11.14 6.86 -17.84
CA GLU A 47 -10.62 5.49 -17.75
C GLU A 47 -11.34 4.70 -16.64
N VAL A 48 -11.49 5.32 -15.47
CA VAL A 48 -12.20 4.75 -14.31
C VAL A 48 -13.67 4.46 -14.61
N GLU A 49 -14.33 5.30 -15.41
CA GLU A 49 -15.72 5.08 -15.84
C GLU A 49 -15.86 3.73 -16.57
N ARG A 50 -14.96 3.44 -17.51
CA ARG A 50 -14.93 2.17 -18.24
C ARG A 50 -14.65 0.99 -17.29
N ASP A 51 -13.66 1.12 -16.42
CA ASP A 51 -13.29 0.06 -15.49
C ASP A 51 -14.45 -0.30 -14.55
N VAL A 52 -15.21 0.71 -14.10
CA VAL A 52 -16.39 0.50 -13.25
C VAL A 52 -17.52 -0.19 -14.02
N GLU A 53 -17.75 0.17 -15.29
CA GLU A 53 -18.74 -0.51 -16.12
C GLU A 53 -18.40 -2.00 -16.34
N GLU A 54 -17.13 -2.31 -16.61
CA GLU A 54 -16.63 -3.68 -16.77
C GLU A 54 -16.80 -4.50 -15.48
N ILE A 55 -16.37 -3.95 -14.33
CA ILE A 55 -16.56 -4.60 -13.02
C ILE A 55 -18.04 -4.89 -12.74
N LEU A 56 -18.95 -3.99 -13.10
CA LEU A 56 -20.38 -4.18 -12.87
C LEU A 56 -20.99 -5.21 -13.83
N LEU A 57 -20.54 -5.28 -15.08
CA LEU A 57 -20.96 -6.30 -16.04
C LEU A 57 -20.52 -7.70 -15.63
N ASP A 58 -19.32 -7.83 -15.08
CA ASP A 58 -18.78 -9.11 -14.58
C ASP A 58 -19.34 -9.48 -13.20
N SER A 59 -20.05 -8.57 -12.54
CA SER A 59 -20.66 -8.82 -11.23
C SER A 59 -22.06 -9.42 -11.35
N GLU A 60 -22.43 -10.34 -10.45
CA GLU A 60 -23.81 -10.87 -10.33
C GLU A 60 -24.78 -9.88 -9.65
N ILE A 61 -24.54 -8.56 -9.78
CA ILE A 61 -25.32 -7.53 -9.08
C ILE A 61 -26.60 -7.19 -9.86
N ASN A 62 -27.74 -7.38 -9.20
CA ASN A 62 -29.06 -7.12 -9.80
C ASN A 62 -29.37 -5.65 -10.12
N LYS A 63 -28.72 -4.69 -9.44
CA LYS A 63 -29.00 -3.26 -9.60
C LYS A 63 -27.80 -2.39 -9.19
N ALA A 64 -27.32 -1.60 -10.14
CA ALA A 64 -26.34 -0.54 -9.90
C ALA A 64 -26.84 0.79 -10.49
N ILE A 65 -26.40 1.91 -9.90
CA ILE A 65 -26.64 3.25 -10.44
C ILE A 65 -25.30 3.97 -10.45
N ILE A 66 -24.80 4.28 -11.66
CA ILE A 66 -23.61 5.09 -11.86
C ILE A 66 -24.07 6.51 -12.17
N MET A 67 -23.46 7.51 -11.55
CA MET A 67 -23.76 8.91 -11.85
C MET A 67 -22.55 9.81 -11.67
N ILE A 68 -22.41 10.79 -12.56
CA ILE A 68 -21.46 11.89 -12.38
C ILE A 68 -22.17 12.98 -11.55
N SER A 69 -21.57 13.33 -10.42
CA SER A 69 -22.08 14.39 -9.55
C SER A 69 -20.98 15.40 -9.20
N LYS A 70 -21.38 16.58 -8.73
CA LYS A 70 -20.43 17.61 -8.27
C LYS A 70 -20.84 18.17 -6.92
N PRO A 71 -19.88 18.50 -6.03
CA PRO A 71 -20.19 19.18 -4.78
C PRO A 71 -20.93 20.50 -5.02
N LEU A 72 -21.94 20.80 -4.21
CA LEU A 72 -22.77 22.02 -4.35
C LEU A 72 -21.97 23.32 -4.24
N LYS A 73 -20.93 23.31 -3.40
CA LYS A 73 -20.14 24.49 -3.03
C LYS A 73 -18.69 24.07 -2.82
N ARG A 74 -17.78 25.02 -2.97
CA ARG A 74 -16.34 24.81 -2.76
C ARG A 74 -16.01 24.24 -1.37
N LYS A 75 -16.78 24.58 -0.32
CA LYS A 75 -16.58 24.01 1.02
C LYS A 75 -16.77 22.49 1.06
N TYR A 76 -17.81 21.97 0.39
CA TYR A 76 -18.10 20.54 0.32
C TYR A 76 -17.09 19.80 -0.55
N ALA A 77 -16.58 20.46 -1.59
CA ALA A 77 -15.48 19.91 -2.38
C ALA A 77 -14.20 19.76 -1.55
N LYS A 78 -13.89 20.73 -0.68
CA LYS A 78 -12.75 20.64 0.25
C LYS A 78 -12.94 19.52 1.28
N GLU A 79 -14.13 19.40 1.86
CA GLU A 79 -14.45 18.31 2.81
C GLU A 79 -14.27 16.93 2.17
N LEU A 80 -14.84 16.72 0.98
CA LEU A 80 -14.68 15.46 0.23
C LEU A 80 -13.20 15.17 -0.10
N PHE A 81 -12.46 16.21 -0.46
CA PHE A 81 -11.03 16.11 -0.75
C PHE A 81 -10.21 15.68 0.47
N GLU A 82 -10.47 16.24 1.65
CA GLU A 82 -9.76 15.84 2.87
C GLU A 82 -10.04 14.37 3.21
N ILE A 83 -11.27 13.86 3.00
CA ILE A 83 -11.60 12.43 3.20
C ILE A 83 -10.71 11.52 2.33
N PHE A 84 -10.60 11.82 1.03
CA PHE A 84 -9.74 11.03 0.13
C PHE A 84 -8.27 11.15 0.52
N ARG A 85 -7.80 12.36 0.85
CA ARG A 85 -6.43 12.59 1.29
C ARG A 85 -6.11 11.81 2.56
N GLU A 86 -6.99 11.83 3.56
CA GLU A 86 -6.80 11.10 4.82
C GLU A 86 -6.74 9.59 4.60
N SER A 87 -7.58 9.05 3.71
CA SER A 87 -7.49 7.63 3.31
C SER A 87 -6.14 7.32 2.69
N ARG A 88 -5.69 8.08 1.68
CA ARG A 88 -4.38 7.84 1.04
C ARG A 88 -3.22 8.02 2.04
N ASN A 89 -3.33 8.99 2.93
CA ASN A 89 -2.33 9.23 3.97
C ASN A 89 -2.22 8.04 4.92
N ARG A 90 -3.34 7.39 5.27
CA ARG A 90 -3.34 6.20 6.13
C ARG A 90 -2.62 5.02 5.46
N GLU A 91 -2.96 4.71 4.22
CA GLU A 91 -2.28 3.64 3.45
C GLU A 91 -0.77 3.90 3.34
N TYR A 92 -0.35 5.15 3.11
CA TYR A 92 1.08 5.48 3.11
C TYR A 92 1.74 5.38 4.49
N LEU A 93 1.00 5.61 5.58
CA LEU A 93 1.54 5.43 6.94
C LEU A 93 1.69 3.95 7.29
N GLU A 94 0.72 3.12 6.91
CA GLU A 94 0.83 1.65 7.05
C GLU A 94 2.03 1.12 6.28
N LEU A 95 2.22 1.54 5.03
CA LEU A 95 3.40 1.16 4.25
C LEU A 95 4.72 1.69 4.85
N LEU A 96 4.72 2.83 5.55
CA LEU A 96 5.91 3.30 6.26
C LEU A 96 6.26 2.38 7.43
N GLU A 97 5.27 1.94 8.19
CA GLU A 97 5.46 1.00 9.31
C GLU A 97 6.10 -0.30 8.79
N GLU A 98 5.57 -0.84 7.70
CA GLU A 98 6.06 -2.07 7.06
C GLU A 98 7.49 -1.93 6.53
N CYS A 99 7.83 -0.76 5.97
CA CYS A 99 9.23 -0.48 5.63
C CYS A 99 10.14 -0.42 6.87
N GLU A 100 9.65 0.06 8.01
CA GLU A 100 10.41 0.09 9.25
C GLU A 100 10.62 -1.32 9.83
N GLU A 101 9.64 -2.22 9.66
CA GLU A 101 9.75 -3.63 10.00
C GLU A 101 10.77 -4.34 9.12
N PHE A 102 10.71 -4.16 7.81
CA PHE A 102 11.71 -4.66 6.86
C PHE A 102 13.14 -4.23 7.24
N LEU A 103 13.33 -2.95 7.57
CA LEU A 103 14.63 -2.44 8.00
C LEU A 103 15.09 -3.04 9.34
N ARG A 104 14.15 -3.40 10.22
CA ARG A 104 14.41 -4.06 11.50
C ARG A 104 14.87 -5.50 11.28
N GLU A 105 14.18 -6.23 10.42
CA GLU A 105 14.52 -7.59 10.01
C GLU A 105 15.94 -7.68 9.47
N ILE A 106 16.34 -6.78 8.54
CA ILE A 106 17.73 -6.70 8.05
C ILE A 106 18.72 -6.56 9.20
N ARG A 107 18.46 -5.69 10.19
CA ARG A 107 19.35 -5.50 11.33
C ARG A 107 19.44 -6.75 12.19
N GLU A 108 18.31 -7.37 12.48
CA GLU A 108 18.26 -8.59 13.28
C GLU A 108 19.01 -9.75 12.62
N ASN A 109 18.90 -9.90 11.31
CA ASN A 109 19.63 -10.92 10.56
C ASN A 109 21.14 -10.71 10.62
N ILE A 110 21.59 -9.46 10.49
CA ILE A 110 23.00 -9.09 10.66
C ILE A 110 23.47 -9.42 12.08
N GLU A 111 22.71 -9.00 13.10
CA GLU A 111 23.05 -9.20 14.52
C GLU A 111 23.12 -10.69 14.91
N LYS A 112 22.18 -11.50 14.41
CA LYS A 112 22.15 -12.95 14.64
C LYS A 112 23.16 -13.71 13.77
N GLY A 113 23.82 -13.02 12.82
CA GLY A 113 24.74 -13.64 11.87
C GLY A 113 24.06 -14.45 10.77
N ASN A 114 22.73 -14.35 10.64
CA ASN A 114 21.89 -14.96 9.61
C ASN A 114 22.04 -14.20 8.29
N VAL A 115 23.23 -14.25 7.71
CA VAL A 115 23.51 -13.60 6.43
C VAL A 115 23.86 -14.69 5.43
N SER A 116 22.86 -15.10 4.65
CA SER A 116 22.92 -16.14 3.63
C SER A 116 22.30 -15.65 2.32
N GLU A 117 22.49 -16.43 1.24
CA GLU A 117 21.83 -16.14 -0.05
C GLU A 117 20.31 -16.35 0.03
N GLU A 118 19.87 -17.36 0.78
CA GLU A 118 18.45 -17.65 1.01
C GLU A 118 17.76 -16.47 1.71
N GLU A 119 18.35 -15.95 2.78
CA GLU A 119 17.83 -14.78 3.48
C GLU A 119 17.82 -13.53 2.59
N ALA A 120 18.83 -13.39 1.72
CA ALA A 120 18.88 -12.30 0.77
C ALA A 120 17.74 -12.38 -0.26
N GLU A 121 17.43 -13.59 -0.76
CA GLU A 121 16.31 -13.82 -1.69
C GLU A 121 14.95 -13.56 -1.02
N GLU A 122 14.77 -13.96 0.24
CA GLU A 122 13.55 -13.64 1.01
C GLU A 122 13.36 -12.13 1.17
N LEU A 123 14.42 -11.40 1.52
CA LEU A 123 14.38 -9.95 1.63
C LEU A 123 14.18 -9.24 0.28
N GLU A 124 14.67 -9.79 -0.83
CA GLU A 124 14.40 -9.29 -2.18
C GLU A 124 12.90 -9.40 -2.52
N ASN A 125 12.30 -10.55 -2.26
CA ASN A 125 10.86 -10.78 -2.47
C ASN A 125 9.99 -9.87 -1.57
N ALA A 126 10.42 -9.67 -0.32
CA ALA A 126 9.75 -8.75 0.61
C ALA A 126 9.82 -7.31 0.10
N LEU A 127 10.98 -6.85 -0.37
CA LEU A 127 11.13 -5.51 -0.94
C LEU A 127 10.28 -5.33 -2.20
N GLU A 128 10.25 -6.32 -3.11
CA GLU A 128 9.39 -6.27 -4.30
C GLU A 128 7.92 -6.10 -3.92
N SER A 129 7.48 -6.81 -2.88
CA SER A 129 6.11 -6.70 -2.35
C SER A 129 5.80 -5.30 -1.82
N LEU A 130 6.73 -4.67 -1.09
CA LEU A 130 6.59 -3.28 -0.62
C LEU A 130 6.55 -2.28 -1.79
N GLU A 131 7.37 -2.48 -2.82
CA GLU A 131 7.39 -1.61 -4.00
C GLU A 131 6.13 -1.74 -4.84
N LYS A 132 5.60 -2.96 -5.00
CA LYS A 132 4.32 -3.19 -5.65
C LYS A 132 3.19 -2.51 -4.91
N TRP A 133 3.13 -2.66 -3.58
CA TRP A 133 2.12 -1.99 -2.77
C TRP A 133 2.21 -0.46 -2.88
N PHE A 134 3.43 0.10 -2.90
CA PHE A 134 3.64 1.53 -3.14
C PHE A 134 3.03 2.00 -4.47
N GLU A 135 3.28 1.27 -5.56
CA GLU A 135 2.74 1.61 -6.88
C GLU A 135 1.21 1.49 -6.92
N GLU A 136 0.62 0.53 -6.22
CA GLU A 136 -0.84 0.41 -6.08
C GLU A 136 -1.47 1.59 -5.33
N ILE A 137 -0.85 2.06 -4.24
CA ILE A 137 -1.33 3.26 -3.51
C ILE A 137 -1.18 4.48 -4.42
N LYS A 138 -0.04 4.62 -5.09
CA LYS A 138 0.29 5.74 -5.98
C LYS A 138 -0.64 5.83 -7.19
N ALA A 139 -1.06 4.71 -7.77
CA ALA A 139 -2.05 4.68 -8.85
C ALA A 139 -3.41 5.28 -8.44
N LYS A 140 -3.74 5.17 -7.14
CA LYS A 140 -4.99 5.68 -6.54
C LYS A 140 -4.82 7.05 -5.86
N ASP A 141 -3.60 7.58 -5.76
CA ASP A 141 -3.30 8.88 -5.13
C ASP A 141 -3.43 10.02 -6.14
N TYR A 142 -4.67 10.43 -6.42
CA TYR A 142 -4.97 11.50 -7.37
C TYR A 142 -4.45 12.90 -6.98
N TRP A 143 -4.00 13.08 -5.74
CA TRP A 143 -3.66 14.40 -5.18
C TRP A 143 -2.25 14.53 -4.62
N ASN A 144 -1.39 13.52 -4.83
CA ASN A 144 0.01 13.55 -4.46
C ASN A 144 0.20 13.87 -2.96
N THR A 145 -0.34 12.97 -2.13
CA THR A 145 -0.38 13.09 -0.68
C THR A 145 1.04 13.26 -0.10
N ARG A 146 1.20 14.12 0.91
CA ARG A 146 2.53 14.47 1.47
C ARG A 146 3.33 13.25 1.95
N ALA A 147 2.66 12.23 2.49
CA ALA A 147 3.28 11.00 2.98
C ALA A 147 3.99 10.21 1.87
N ARG A 148 3.58 10.36 0.61
CA ARG A 148 4.20 9.70 -0.54
C ARG A 148 5.72 9.90 -0.59
N LYS A 149 6.19 11.15 -0.46
CA LYS A 149 7.63 11.47 -0.49
C LYS A 149 8.40 10.80 0.65
N ARG A 150 7.77 10.63 1.81
CA ARG A 150 8.36 9.94 2.96
C ARG A 150 8.54 8.46 2.65
N VAL A 151 7.51 7.81 2.09
CA VAL A 151 7.58 6.41 1.64
C VAL A 151 8.62 6.24 0.55
N GLU A 152 8.64 7.09 -0.47
CA GLU A 152 9.67 7.05 -1.53
C GLU A 152 11.09 7.12 -0.96
N SER A 153 11.30 7.94 0.08
CA SER A 153 12.59 8.02 0.76
C SER A 153 12.91 6.80 1.60
N LYS A 154 11.89 6.21 2.24
CA LYS A 154 12.04 5.04 3.08
C LYS A 154 12.31 3.79 2.23
N LEU A 155 11.62 3.59 1.11
CA LEU A 155 11.91 2.52 0.15
C LEU A 155 13.32 2.63 -0.44
N ARG A 156 13.80 3.86 -0.70
CA ARG A 156 15.22 4.07 -1.08
C ARG A 156 16.17 3.58 0.01
N GLU A 157 15.86 3.84 1.28
CA GLU A 157 16.65 3.33 2.40
C GLU A 157 16.61 1.79 2.46
N CYS A 158 15.43 1.18 2.31
CA CYS A 158 15.26 -0.28 2.24
C CYS A 158 16.15 -0.90 1.15
N ARG A 159 16.11 -0.35 -0.07
CA ARG A 159 16.98 -0.78 -1.19
C ARG A 159 18.46 -0.73 -0.84
N LEU A 160 18.93 0.39 -0.30
CA LEU A 160 20.36 0.55 0.02
C LEU A 160 20.80 -0.43 1.12
N ARG A 161 19.93 -0.69 2.09
CA ARG A 161 20.21 -1.65 3.17
C ARG A 161 20.23 -3.08 2.65
N LEU A 162 19.30 -3.46 1.78
CA LEU A 162 19.29 -4.77 1.15
C LEU A 162 20.53 -4.99 0.28
N GLN A 163 20.94 -4.00 -0.53
CA GLN A 163 22.17 -4.09 -1.32
C GLN A 163 23.41 -4.34 -0.45
N SER A 164 23.47 -3.67 0.71
CA SER A 164 24.57 -3.88 1.67
C SER A 164 24.52 -5.30 2.27
N PHE A 165 23.32 -5.79 2.57
CA PHE A 165 23.10 -7.15 3.09
C PHE A 165 23.52 -8.22 2.07
N ILE A 166 23.11 -8.10 0.81
CA ILE A 166 23.50 -9.01 -0.29
C ILE A 166 25.03 -9.03 -0.46
N THR A 167 25.67 -7.86 -0.43
CA THR A 167 27.12 -7.75 -0.57
C THR A 167 27.85 -8.51 0.56
N GLU A 168 27.36 -8.40 1.80
CA GLU A 168 27.89 -9.13 2.95
C GLU A 168 27.68 -10.65 2.80
N ALA A 169 26.49 -11.08 2.35
CA ALA A 169 26.21 -12.49 2.09
C ALA A 169 27.18 -13.11 1.08
N LEU A 170 27.41 -12.41 -0.04
CA LEU A 170 28.36 -12.82 -1.07
C LEU A 170 29.79 -12.90 -0.53
N ASN A 171 30.24 -11.90 0.21
CA ASN A 171 31.58 -11.87 0.81
C ASN A 171 31.79 -13.05 1.78
N ARG A 172 30.78 -13.39 2.59
CA ARG A 172 30.84 -14.56 3.49
C ARG A 172 30.92 -15.87 2.72
N LYS A 173 30.18 -16.00 1.62
CA LYS A 173 30.26 -17.19 0.75
C LYS A 173 31.65 -17.36 0.14
N ILE A 174 32.24 -16.28 -0.36
CA ILE A 174 33.61 -16.29 -0.93
C ILE A 174 34.62 -16.74 0.13
N ARG A 175 34.57 -16.16 1.34
CA ARG A 175 35.47 -16.53 2.45
C ARG A 175 35.33 -18.00 2.84
N ARG A 176 34.11 -18.54 2.87
CA ARG A 176 33.88 -19.98 3.15
C ARG A 176 34.48 -20.88 2.07
N HIS A 177 34.34 -20.53 0.79
CA HIS A 177 34.93 -21.33 -0.30
C HIS A 177 36.46 -21.29 -0.28
N GLN A 178 37.06 -20.11 -0.07
CA GLN A 178 38.53 -19.98 0.04
C GLN A 178 39.10 -20.80 1.20
N CYS A 179 38.41 -20.86 2.35
CA CYS A 179 38.84 -21.69 3.47
C CYS A 179 38.77 -23.19 3.14
N CYS A 180 37.70 -23.65 2.49
CA CYS A 180 37.57 -25.05 2.06
C CYS A 180 38.63 -25.47 1.02
N ASP A 181 38.95 -24.59 0.06
CA ASP A 181 39.97 -24.85 -0.96
C ASP A 181 41.38 -24.93 -0.34
N GLU A 182 41.68 -24.07 0.66
CA GLU A 182 42.94 -24.09 1.40
C GLU A 182 43.07 -25.34 2.28
N ASP A 183 41.99 -25.76 2.95
CA ASP A 183 41.98 -26.98 3.79
C ASP A 183 42.20 -28.24 2.94
N GLN A 184 41.56 -28.36 1.78
CA GLN A 184 41.78 -29.48 0.84
C GLN A 184 43.21 -29.52 0.28
N ALA A 185 43.76 -28.35 -0.09
CA ALA A 185 45.14 -28.26 -0.59
C ALA A 185 46.18 -28.59 0.49
N ASN A 186 45.86 -28.37 1.76
CA ASN A 186 46.73 -28.69 2.88
C ASN A 186 46.66 -30.18 3.25
N GLU A 187 45.46 -30.79 3.20
CA GLU A 187 45.28 -32.24 3.37
C GLU A 187 45.96 -33.06 2.27
N GLU A 188 45.90 -32.66 1.00
CA GLU A 188 46.63 -33.33 -0.10
C GLU A 188 48.14 -33.24 0.08
N LYS A 189 48.68 -32.12 0.58
CA LYS A 189 50.11 -31.98 0.87
C LYS A 189 50.58 -32.84 2.04
N LEU A 190 49.72 -33.06 3.04
CA LEU A 190 50.00 -33.91 4.20
C LEU A 190 49.83 -35.41 3.87
N GLY A 191 48.95 -35.75 2.93
CA GLY A 191 48.69 -37.14 2.48
C GLY A 191 49.71 -37.72 1.49
N ILE A 192 50.56 -36.90 0.87
CA ILE A 192 51.61 -37.35 -0.09
C ILE A 192 52.95 -37.68 0.63
N SER A 193 52.99 -37.67 1.96
CA SER A 193 54.15 -38.14 2.73
C SER A 193 53.85 -39.45 3.44
N LEU A 194 54.18 -40.58 2.82
CA LEU A 194 54.89 -41.72 3.43
C LEU A 194 55.33 -42.70 2.30
N PRO A 195 56.52 -43.32 2.42
CA PRO A 195 57.25 -44.00 1.34
C PRO A 195 56.67 -45.36 0.92
#